data_AF-A0A2S8RPT7-F1
#
_entry.id   AF-A0A2S8RPT7-F1
#
_cell.length_a   1.000
_cell.length_b   1.000
_cell.length_c   1.000
_cell.angle_alpha   90.00
_cell.angle_beta   90.00
_cell.angle_gamma   90.00
#
_symmetry.space_group_name_H-M   'P 1'
#
loop_
_entity.id
_entity.type
_entity.pdbx_description
1 polymer ?
#
loop_
_entity_poly.entity_id
_entity_poly.type
_entity_poly.pdbx_seq_one_letter_code
_entity_poly.pdbx_strand_id
1 'polypeptide(L)' 'MTNSPLTEKLLSEAKSLGIDVSQVAEAGLARAVADRRAERRLKENAEAIESYNAYVEQHGLPLEKYRMF' A
#
# COMPACT_ATOMS: atom_id res chain seq x y z
N MET A 1 -5.51 7.44 22.79
CA MET A 1 -4.03 7.42 22.67
C MET A 1 -3.50 7.01 24.03
N THR A 2 -2.92 5.82 24.14
CA THR A 2 -2.41 5.33 25.43
C THR A 2 -1.00 5.89 25.62
N ASN A 3 -0.84 6.91 26.45
CA ASN A 3 0.48 7.40 26.85
C ASN A 3 1.06 6.44 27.90
N SER A 4 2.25 5.92 27.65
CA SER A 4 2.96 4.99 28.53
C SER A 4 4.26 5.63 28.97
N PRO A 5 4.74 5.39 30.21
CA PRO A 5 6.02 5.92 30.69
C PRO A 5 7.23 5.53 29.81
N LEU A 6 7.12 4.47 28.99
CA LEU A 6 8.11 4.13 27.97
C LEU A 6 8.15 5.15 26.81
N THR A 7 6.96 5.59 26.36
CA THR A 7 6.80 6.57 25.29
C THR A 7 7.40 7.93 25.68
N GLU A 8 7.21 8.35 26.93
CA GLU A 8 7.74 9.62 27.43
C GLU A 8 9.27 9.66 27.44
N LYS A 9 9.93 8.55 27.81
CA LYS A 9 11.40 8.44 27.76
C LYS A 9 11.92 8.55 26.33
N LEU A 10 11.29 7.84 25.40
CA LEU A 10 11.63 7.89 23.97
C LEU A 10 11.45 9.28 23.36
N LEU A 11 10.37 9.99 23.72
CA LEU A 11 10.15 11.36 23.25
C LEU A 11 11.18 12.34 23.80
N SER A 12 11.56 12.18 25.07
CA SER A 12 12.61 12.98 25.71
C SER A 12 13.97 12.75 25.05
N GLU A 13 14.30 11.49 24.76
CA GLU A 13 15.53 11.10 24.07
C GLU A 13 15.56 11.59 22.61
N ALA A 14 14.46 11.46 21.89
CA ALA A 14 14.36 12.01 20.53
C ALA A 14 14.59 13.52 20.52
N LYS A 15 14.04 14.25 21.51
CA LYS A 15 14.26 15.69 21.67
C LYS A 15 15.72 16.03 21.98
N SER A 16 16.40 15.26 22.84
CA SER A 16 17.81 15.50 23.17
C SER A 16 18.74 15.22 21.98
N LEU A 17 18.36 14.29 21.10
CA LEU A 17 19.06 13.95 19.87
C LEU A 17 18.69 14.85 18.68
N GLY A 18 17.77 15.80 18.84
CA GLY A 18 17.32 16.68 17.77
C GLY A 18 16.49 15.98 16.68
N ILE A 19 15.88 14.84 17.00
CA ILE A 19 15.03 14.08 16.09
C ILE A 19 13.64 14.75 16.04
N ASP A 20 13.20 15.11 14.84
CA ASP A 20 11.83 15.56 14.62
C ASP A 20 10.88 14.35 14.61
N VAL A 21 10.31 14.06 15.77
CA VAL A 21 9.36 12.95 15.97
C VAL A 21 8.14 13.08 15.07
N SER A 22 7.68 14.31 14.76
CA SER A 22 6.53 14.53 13.88
C SER A 22 6.85 14.05 12.47
N GLN A 23 8.02 14.42 11.95
CA GLN A 23 8.47 14.03 10.61
C GLN A 23 8.63 12.50 10.52
N VAL A 24 9.26 11.87 11.52
CA VAL A 24 9.46 10.41 11.53
C VAL A 24 8.11 9.68 11.66
N ALA A 25 7.20 10.18 12.49
CA ALA A 25 5.86 9.62 12.63
C ALA A 25 5.06 9.73 11.33
N GLU A 26 5.13 10.87 10.65
CA GLU A 26 4.47 11.08 9.36
C GLU A 26 5.01 10.14 8.28
N ALA A 27 6.34 9.99 8.18
CA ALA A 27 6.96 9.05 7.26
C ALA A 27 6.56 7.59 7.55
N GLY A 28 6.57 7.19 8.81
CA GLY A 28 6.14 5.86 9.25
C GLY A 28 4.66 5.60 8.93
N LEU A 29 3.79 6.58 9.18
CA LEU A 29 2.36 6.50 8.89
C LEU A 29 2.10 6.42 7.37
N ALA A 30 2.76 7.28 6.58
CA ALA A 30 2.67 7.28 5.13
C ALA A 30 3.08 5.92 4.54
N ARG A 31 4.17 5.32 5.06
CA ARG A 31 4.62 3.99 4.66
C ARG A 31 3.59 2.91 5.00
N ALA A 32 3.11 2.88 6.25
CA ALA A 32 2.10 1.91 6.67
C ALA A 32 0.81 2.01 5.83
N VAL A 33 0.36 3.23 5.51
CA VAL A 33 -0.80 3.46 4.64
C VAL A 33 -0.53 2.97 3.22
N ALA A 34 0.66 3.25 2.66
CA ALA A 34 1.03 2.80 1.32
C ALA A 34 1.08 1.27 1.23
N ASP A 35 1.67 0.60 2.23
CA ASP A 35 1.76 -0.85 2.29
C ASP A 35 0.36 -1.48 2.39
N ARG A 36 -0.52 -0.95 3.27
CA ARG A 36 -1.92 -1.40 3.35
C ARG A 36 -2.72 -1.17 2.07
N ARG A 37 -2.48 -0.06 1.37
CA ARG A 37 -3.10 0.21 0.06
C ARG A 37 -2.58 -0.75 -1.01
N ALA A 38 -1.29 -1.07 -1.00
CA ALA A 38 -0.70 -2.05 -1.91
C ALA A 38 -1.27 -3.46 -1.67
N GLU A 39 -1.38 -3.89 -0.41
CA GLU A 39 -2.04 -5.14 -0.03
C GLU A 39 -3.49 -5.21 -0.55
N ARG A 40 -4.25 -4.12 -0.41
CA ARG A 40 -5.63 -4.03 -0.94
C ARG A 40 -5.66 -4.10 -2.46
N ARG A 41 -4.81 -3.33 -3.15
CA ARG A 41 -4.72 -3.37 -4.61
C ARG A 41 -4.32 -4.74 -5.11
N LEU A 42 -3.41 -5.47 -4.45
CA LEU A 42 -3.07 -6.84 -4.85
C LEU A 42 -4.26 -7.78 -4.76
N LYS A 43 -5.12 -7.63 -3.74
CA LYS A 43 -6.37 -8.40 -3.62
C LYS A 43 -7.38 -8.03 -4.71
N GLU A 44 -7.58 -6.75 -4.95
CA GLU A 44 -8.51 -6.24 -5.98
C GLU A 44 -8.03 -6.59 -7.40
N ASN A 45 -6.72 -6.60 -7.64
CA ASN A 45 -6.15 -6.89 -8.96
C ASN A 45 -6.21 -8.39 -9.30
N ALA A 46 -6.22 -9.27 -8.30
CA ALA A 46 -6.41 -10.71 -8.53
C ALA A 46 -7.80 -11.01 -9.12
N GLU A 47 -8.85 -10.39 -8.58
CA GLU A 47 -10.23 -10.52 -9.09
C GLU A 47 -10.40 -9.86 -10.47
N ALA A 48 -9.73 -8.72 -10.71
CA ALA A 48 -9.74 -8.05 -12.00
C ALA A 48 -9.01 -8.86 -13.10
N ILE A 49 -7.90 -9.52 -12.74
CA ILE A 49 -7.16 -10.40 -13.66
C ILE A 49 -7.93 -11.70 -13.91
N GLU A 50 -8.53 -12.32 -12.89
CA GLU A 50 -9.35 -13.52 -13.07
C GLU A 50 -10.60 -13.25 -13.92
N SER A 51 -11.30 -12.14 -13.69
CA SER A 51 -12.47 -11.77 -14.50
C SER A 51 -12.08 -11.44 -15.95
N TYR A 52 -10.94 -10.79 -16.17
CA TYR A 52 -10.41 -10.57 -17.51
C TYR A 52 -9.97 -11.87 -18.20
N ASN A 53 -9.31 -12.78 -17.48
CA ASN A 53 -8.93 -14.09 -18.00
C ASN A 53 -10.16 -14.93 -18.34
N ALA A 54 -11.17 -14.99 -17.47
CA ALA A 54 -12.43 -15.68 -17.74
C ALA A 54 -13.20 -15.07 -18.92
N TYR A 55 -13.16 -13.75 -19.08
CA TYR A 55 -13.72 -13.06 -20.24
C TYR A 55 -12.99 -13.44 -21.54
N VAL A 56 -11.65 -13.46 -21.53
CA VAL A 56 -10.82 -13.89 -22.68
C VAL A 56 -11.02 -15.37 -23.01
N GLU A 57 -11.16 -16.25 -22.00
CA GLU A 57 -11.44 -17.67 -22.20
C GLU A 57 -12.83 -17.92 -22.81
N GLN A 58 -13.84 -17.16 -22.38
CA GLN A 58 -15.21 -17.33 -22.87
C GLN A 58 -15.47 -16.62 -24.22
N HIS A 59 -14.81 -15.49 -24.49
CA HIS A 59 -15.15 -14.61 -25.63
C HIS A 59 -14.02 -14.51 -26.68
N GLY A 60 -12.87 -15.15 -26.43
CA GLY A 60 -11.67 -15.00 -27.24
C GLY A 60 -11.01 -13.63 -27.06
N LEU A 61 -9.84 -13.42 -27.67
CA LEU A 61 -9.12 -12.16 -27.57
C LEU A 61 -9.87 -11.05 -28.34
N PRO A 62 -10.36 -9.97 -27.68
CA PRO A 62 -11.17 -8.95 -28.33
C PRO A 62 -10.48 -8.24 -29.50
N LEU A 63 -9.15 -8.19 -29.46
CA LEU A 63 -8.30 -7.51 -30.44
C LEU A 63 -7.71 -8.43 -31.51
N GLU A 64 -8.06 -9.72 -31.51
CA GLU A 64 -7.58 -10.66 -32.53
C GLU A 64 -8.07 -10.28 -33.94
N LYS A 65 -9.21 -9.58 -34.01
CA LYS A 65 -9.81 -9.06 -35.26
C LYS A 65 -9.08 -7.83 -35.84
N TYR A 66 -8.16 -7.22 -35.10
CA TYR A 66 -7.41 -6.03 -35.52
C TYR A 66 -5.91 -6.29 -35.69
N ARG A 67 -5.46 -7.54 -35.55
CA ARG A 67 -4.07 -7.93 -35.80
C ARG A 67 -3.84 -7.94 -37.32
N MET A 68 -3.40 -6.81 -37.88
CA MET A 68 -2.85 -6.78 -39.23
C MET A 68 -1.47 -7.48 -39.19
N PHE A 69 -1.28 -8.48 -40.05
CA PHE A 69 0.02 -9.13 -40.29
C PHE A 69 0.84 -8.33 -41.29
#